data_AF-A0A378X424-F1
#
_entry.id   AF-A0A378X424-F1
#
_cell.length_a   1.000
_cell.length_b   1.000
_cell.length_c   1.000
_cell.angle_alpha   90.00
_cell.angle_beta   90.00
_cell.angle_gamma   90.00
#
_symmetry.space_group_name_H-M   'P 1'
#
loop_
_entity.id
_entity.type
_entity.pdbx_description
1 polymer ?
#
loop_
_entity_poly.entity_id
_entity_poly.type
_entity_poly.pdbx_seq_one_letter_code
_entity_poly.pdbx_strand_id
1 'polypeptide(L)'
;MADSTVQPHVRQLMRIHVLEEARHIGFARDALARGMARRSRWQRLPHQLLLAYFALVLYPMLINPQVYRAVGIDPRRGFAAAFTGPQYRRTMSFLSEPMLRYFDEVGMLDGAAVHTLWRLTRSLPEDL
;
A
#
# COMPACT_ATOMS: atom_id res chain seq x y z
N MET A 1 -6.21 15.15 -2.29
CA MET A 1 -5.92 16.41 -1.55
C MET A 1 -6.43 17.67 -2.23
N ALA A 2 -6.39 17.74 -3.55
CA ALA A 2 -6.84 18.90 -4.31
C ALA A 2 -8.36 18.92 -4.59
N ASP A 3 -9.11 17.93 -4.10
CA ASP A 3 -10.56 17.86 -4.34
C ASP A 3 -11.27 19.02 -3.62
N SER A 4 -11.85 19.93 -4.41
CA SER A 4 -12.53 21.12 -3.91
C SER A 4 -13.87 20.80 -3.23
N THR A 5 -14.43 19.60 -3.44
CA THR A 5 -15.71 19.16 -2.87
C THR A 5 -15.60 18.68 -1.42
N VAL A 6 -14.39 18.35 -0.96
CA VAL A 6 -14.12 17.93 0.42
C VAL A 6 -14.06 19.14 1.36
N GLN A 7 -14.54 18.97 2.60
CA GLN A 7 -14.57 20.01 3.63
C GLN A 7 -13.18 20.66 3.80
N PRO A 8 -13.09 22.01 3.85
CA PRO A 8 -11.80 22.71 3.85
C PRO A 8 -10.83 22.29 4.95
N HIS A 9 -11.33 22.03 6.17
CA HIS A 9 -10.50 21.63 7.30
C HIS A 9 -9.88 20.23 7.11
N VAL A 10 -10.62 19.28 6.52
CA VAL A 10 -10.08 17.95 6.21
C VAL A 10 -8.95 18.07 5.19
N ARG A 11 -9.12 18.92 4.17
CA ARG A 11 -8.04 19.16 3.19
C ARG A 11 -6.81 19.74 3.86
N GLN A 12 -6.97 20.71 4.76
CA GLN A 12 -5.86 21.31 5.47
C GLN A 12 -5.16 20.31 6.40
N LEU A 13 -5.93 19.52 7.16
CA LEU A 13 -5.41 18.44 8.00
C LEU A 13 -4.58 17.45 7.18
N MET A 14 -5.14 16.98 6.07
CA MET A 14 -4.43 16.04 5.22
C MET A 14 -3.14 16.67 4.69
N ARG A 15 -3.15 17.94 4.22
CA ARG A 15 -1.95 18.62 3.71
C ARG A 15 -0.83 18.63 4.74
N ILE A 16 -1.15 18.98 5.99
CA ILE A 16 -0.20 18.96 7.10
C ILE A 16 0.30 17.52 7.31
N HIS A 17 -0.59 16.53 7.36
CA HIS A 17 -0.22 15.13 7.54
C HIS A 17 0.77 14.64 6.47
N VAL A 18 0.53 14.89 5.18
CA VAL A 18 1.47 14.45 4.12
C VAL A 18 2.79 15.19 4.20
N LEU A 19 2.79 16.48 4.54
CA LEU A 19 4.01 17.25 4.67
C LEU A 19 4.89 16.70 5.81
N GLU A 20 4.28 16.36 6.94
CA GLU A 20 4.99 15.73 8.06
C GLU A 20 5.44 14.29 7.73
N GLU A 21 4.58 13.50 7.09
CA GLU A 21 4.88 12.11 6.77
C GLU A 21 5.95 11.98 5.67
N ALA A 22 6.14 13.00 4.81
CA ALA A 22 7.22 13.02 3.84
C ALA A 22 8.60 12.86 4.51
N ARG A 23 8.78 13.42 5.72
CA ARG A 23 10.01 13.24 6.51
C ARG A 23 10.18 11.79 6.97
N HIS A 24 9.10 11.15 7.43
CA HIS A 24 9.13 9.75 7.86
C HIS A 24 9.43 8.80 6.70
N ILE A 25 8.77 9.00 5.56
CA ILE A 25 9.02 8.23 4.34
C ILE A 25 10.47 8.40 3.89
N GLY A 26 11.01 9.62 3.92
CA GLY A 26 12.42 9.88 3.59
C GLY A 26 13.38 9.05 4.45
N PHE A 27 13.18 9.05 5.77
CA PHE A 27 13.99 8.23 6.69
C PHE A 27 13.83 6.73 6.42
N ALA A 28 12.60 6.25 6.22
CA ALA A 28 12.33 4.85 5.97
C ALA A 28 12.98 4.35 4.66
N ARG A 29 12.92 5.16 3.59
CA ARG A 29 13.57 4.86 2.30
C ARG A 29 15.08 4.72 2.47
N ASP A 30 15.72 5.73 3.05
CA ASP A 30 17.17 5.74 3.28
C ASP A 30 17.65 4.56 4.15
N ALA A 31 16.90 4.23 5.21
CA ALA A 31 17.15 3.03 6.02
C ALA A 31 16.99 1.73 5.23
N LEU A 32 15.97 1.63 4.37
CA LEU A 32 15.73 0.46 3.53
C LEU A 32 16.85 0.27 2.50
N ALA A 33 17.24 1.33 1.77
CA ALA A 33 18.32 1.27 0.79
C ALA A 33 19.64 0.80 1.43
N ARG A 34 20.05 1.40 2.57
CA ARG A 34 21.23 0.94 3.31
C ARG A 34 21.08 -0.49 3.84
N GLY A 35 19.87 -0.88 4.22
CA GLY A 35 19.56 -2.23 4.68
C GLY A 35 19.75 -3.27 3.59
N MET A 36 19.25 -2.98 2.39
CA MET A 36 19.36 -3.85 1.22
C MET A 36 20.79 -3.93 0.71
N ALA A 37 21.48 -2.78 0.56
CA ALA A 37 22.86 -2.72 0.06
C ALA A 37 23.85 -3.59 0.86
N ARG A 38 23.65 -3.71 2.19
CA ARG A 38 24.54 -4.49 3.08
C ARG A 38 24.24 -5.99 3.13
N ARG A 39 23.13 -6.46 2.55
CA ARG A 39 22.68 -7.86 2.64
C ARG A 39 22.91 -8.60 1.34
N SER A 40 23.29 -9.88 1.44
CA SER A 40 23.31 -10.79 0.30
C SER A 40 21.89 -11.18 -0.11
N ARG A 41 21.71 -11.77 -1.31
CA ARG A 41 20.40 -12.23 -1.82
C ARG A 41 19.61 -13.09 -0.82
N TRP A 42 20.29 -13.99 -0.11
CA TRP A 42 19.66 -14.89 0.85
C TRP A 42 19.24 -14.20 2.15
N GLN A 43 19.94 -13.13 2.51
CA GLN A 43 19.58 -12.30 3.66
C GLN A 43 18.45 -11.31 3.33
N ARG A 44 18.28 -10.94 2.06
CA ARG A 44 17.19 -10.05 1.59
C ARG A 44 15.85 -10.78 1.51
N LEU A 45 15.86 -12.03 1.02
CA LEU A 45 14.66 -12.82 0.78
C LEU A 45 13.63 -12.85 1.93
N PRO A 46 14.00 -13.11 3.20
CA PRO A 46 13.01 -13.10 4.28
C PRO A 46 12.35 -11.73 4.47
N HIS A 47 13.08 -10.62 4.28
CA HIS A 47 12.52 -9.28 4.39
C HIS A 47 11.56 -8.98 3.23
N GLN A 48 11.93 -9.35 2.01
CA GLN A 48 11.10 -9.19 0.80
C GLN A 48 9.77 -9.95 0.94
N LEU A 49 9.84 -11.23 1.33
CA LEU A 49 8.67 -12.07 1.55
C LEU A 49 7.80 -11.55 2.70
N LEU A 50 8.40 -11.15 3.81
CA LEU A 50 7.66 -10.64 4.96
C LEU A 50 6.90 -9.36 4.62
N LEU A 51 7.53 -8.44 3.88
CA LEU A 51 6.88 -7.21 3.46
C LEU A 51 5.71 -7.47 2.50
N ALA A 52 5.92 -8.34 1.50
CA ALA A 52 4.86 -8.72 0.56
C ALA A 52 3.69 -9.41 1.28
N TYR A 53 3.99 -10.27 2.27
CA TYR A 53 2.99 -10.91 3.11
C TYR A 53 2.20 -9.89 3.94
N PHE A 54 2.87 -8.91 4.57
CA PHE A 54 2.18 -7.86 5.30
C PHE A 54 1.26 -7.04 4.38
N ALA A 55 1.71 -6.69 3.18
CA ALA A 55 0.84 -6.01 2.22
C ALA A 55 -0.40 -6.86 1.88
N LEU A 56 -0.22 -8.17 1.65
CA LEU A 56 -1.31 -9.09 1.34
C LEU A 56 -2.38 -9.17 2.45
N VAL A 57 -1.95 -9.16 3.72
CA VAL A 57 -2.85 -9.30 4.87
C VAL A 57 -3.44 -7.96 5.31
N LEU A 58 -2.66 -6.87 5.26
CA LEU A 58 -3.07 -5.59 5.82
C LEU A 58 -3.88 -4.72 4.84
N TYR A 59 -3.67 -4.82 3.53
CA TYR A 59 -4.43 -4.03 2.56
C TYR A 59 -5.95 -4.26 2.64
N PRO A 60 -6.46 -5.50 2.77
CA PRO A 60 -7.89 -5.71 2.99
C PRO A 60 -8.41 -5.03 4.27
N MET A 61 -7.59 -4.88 5.30
CA MET A 61 -7.99 -4.26 6.58
C MET A 61 -8.22 -2.75 6.48
N LEU A 62 -7.77 -2.10 5.40
CA LEU A 62 -8.09 -0.70 5.11
C LEU A 62 -9.58 -0.50 4.80
N ILE A 63 -10.30 -1.56 4.42
CA ILE A 63 -11.75 -1.52 4.25
C ILE A 63 -12.39 -1.73 5.62
N ASN A 64 -12.87 -0.65 6.25
CA ASN A 64 -13.64 -0.75 7.48
C ASN A 64 -15.09 -1.19 7.18
N PRO A 65 -15.51 -2.42 7.52
CA PRO A 65 -16.85 -2.91 7.17
C PRO A 65 -17.98 -2.16 7.90
N GLN A 66 -17.67 -1.49 9.01
CA GLN A 66 -18.69 -0.83 9.83
C GLN A 66 -19.26 0.42 9.16
N VAL A 67 -18.53 1.04 8.22
CA VAL A 67 -19.02 2.22 7.48
C VAL A 67 -20.24 1.91 6.63
N TYR A 68 -20.35 0.65 6.15
CA TYR A 68 -21.49 0.21 5.35
C TYR A 68 -22.78 0.14 6.16
N ARG A 69 -22.69 -0.18 7.45
CA ARG A 69 -23.84 -0.19 8.35
C ARG A 69 -24.48 1.20 8.46
N ALA A 70 -23.66 2.26 8.44
CA ALA A 70 -24.13 3.64 8.56
C ALA A 70 -25.04 4.08 7.39
N VAL A 71 -24.97 3.38 6.26
CA VAL A 71 -25.79 3.62 5.06
C VAL A 71 -26.78 2.49 4.77
N GLY A 72 -27.06 1.62 5.75
CA GLY A 72 -28.04 0.55 5.63
C GLY A 72 -27.56 -0.70 4.86
N ILE A 73 -26.27 -0.84 4.61
CA ILE A 73 -25.69 -2.00 3.92
C ILE A 73 -25.14 -2.99 4.97
N ASP A 74 -25.40 -4.29 4.79
CA ASP A 74 -24.79 -5.33 5.62
C ASP A 74 -23.25 -5.25 5.54
N PRO A 75 -22.52 -5.19 6.69
CA PRO A 75 -21.08 -5.02 6.70
C PRO A 75 -20.30 -6.06 5.89
N ARG A 76 -20.73 -7.33 5.93
CA ARG A 76 -20.03 -8.41 5.22
C ARG A 76 -20.24 -8.28 3.72
N ARG A 77 -21.46 -7.96 3.29
CA ARG A 77 -21.78 -7.68 1.88
C ARG A 77 -21.03 -6.45 1.36
N GLY A 78 -20.98 -5.37 2.14
CA GLY A 78 -20.25 -4.15 1.80
C GLY A 78 -18.74 -4.39 1.64
N PHE A 79 -18.14 -5.09 2.61
CA PHE A 79 -16.74 -5.50 2.51
C PHE A 79 -16.48 -6.38 1.28
N ALA A 80 -17.31 -7.40 1.05
CA ALA A 80 -17.14 -8.29 -0.10
C ALA A 80 -17.22 -7.52 -1.41
N ALA A 81 -18.22 -6.64 -1.59
CA ALA A 81 -18.37 -5.82 -2.78
C ALA A 81 -17.17 -4.87 -3.00
N ALA A 82 -16.69 -4.23 -1.94
CA ALA A 82 -15.54 -3.34 -2.01
C ALA A 82 -14.24 -4.10 -2.32
N PHE A 83 -14.06 -5.27 -1.74
CA PHE A 83 -12.87 -6.09 -1.92
C PHE A 83 -12.83 -6.76 -3.28
N THR A 84 -13.93 -7.34 -3.78
CA THR A 84 -13.95 -8.06 -5.07
C THR A 84 -14.20 -7.15 -6.27
N GLY A 85 -14.71 -5.93 -6.04
CA GLY A 85 -14.99 -4.97 -7.09
C GLY A 85 -13.74 -4.43 -7.81
N PRO A 86 -13.92 -3.87 -9.03
CA PRO A 86 -12.83 -3.34 -9.85
C PRO A 86 -12.11 -2.15 -9.19
N GLN A 87 -12.79 -1.43 -8.30
CA GLN A 87 -12.25 -0.30 -7.57
C GLN A 87 -11.13 -0.71 -6.62
N TYR A 88 -11.15 -1.94 -6.08
CA TYR A 88 -10.11 -2.38 -5.14
C TYR A 88 -8.72 -2.29 -5.76
N ARG A 89 -8.53 -2.88 -6.95
CA ARG A 89 -7.25 -2.85 -7.68
C ARG A 89 -6.83 -1.42 -7.98
N ARG A 90 -7.75 -0.60 -8.50
CA ARG A 90 -7.47 0.81 -8.82
C ARG A 90 -6.98 1.59 -7.61
N THR A 91 -7.69 1.47 -6.48
CA THR A 91 -7.35 2.16 -5.24
C THR A 91 -6.04 1.65 -4.65
N MET A 92 -5.84 0.34 -4.59
CA MET A 92 -4.61 -0.23 -4.03
C MET A 92 -3.40 0.14 -4.88
N SER A 93 -3.48 0.03 -6.21
CA SER A 93 -2.40 0.47 -7.11
C SER A 93 -2.11 1.97 -6.96
N PHE A 94 -3.14 2.82 -6.96
CA PHE A 94 -2.94 4.26 -6.78
C PHE A 94 -2.24 4.61 -5.45
N LEU A 95 -2.61 3.93 -4.35
CA LEU A 95 -2.03 4.21 -3.03
C LEU A 95 -0.61 3.65 -2.88
N SER A 96 -0.32 2.47 -3.44
CA SER A 96 0.95 1.78 -3.24
C SER A 96 2.00 2.10 -4.31
N GLU A 97 1.63 2.58 -5.48
CA GLU A 97 2.54 2.76 -6.63
C GLU A 97 3.82 3.54 -6.31
N PRO A 98 3.78 4.73 -5.66
CA PRO A 98 5.01 5.47 -5.36
C PRO A 98 5.97 4.71 -4.44
N MET A 99 5.44 3.83 -3.59
CA MET A 99 6.22 2.97 -2.71
C MET A 99 6.73 1.73 -3.46
N LEU A 100 5.90 1.11 -4.30
CA LEU A 100 6.27 -0.06 -5.10
C LEU A 100 7.35 0.24 -6.12
N ARG A 101 7.30 1.40 -6.79
CA ARG A 101 8.38 1.84 -7.68
C ARG A 101 9.70 1.98 -6.94
N TYR A 102 9.68 2.55 -5.73
CA TYR A 102 10.87 2.62 -4.90
C TYR A 102 11.36 1.23 -4.45
N PHE A 103 10.44 0.31 -4.14
CA PHE A 103 10.78 -1.07 -3.81
C PHE A 103 11.44 -1.79 -4.98
N ASP A 104 11.00 -1.53 -6.20
CA ASP A 104 11.65 -2.05 -7.41
C ASP A 104 13.08 -1.52 -7.53
N GLU A 105 13.27 -0.20 -7.41
CA GLU A 105 14.59 0.46 -7.49
C GLU A 105 15.62 -0.12 -6.50
N VAL A 106 15.20 -0.48 -5.28
CA VAL A 106 16.10 -1.03 -4.24
C VAL A 106 16.14 -2.56 -4.21
N GLY A 107 15.53 -3.23 -5.17
CA GLY A 107 15.49 -4.70 -5.29
C GLY A 107 14.67 -5.39 -4.21
N MET A 108 13.66 -4.72 -3.65
CA MET A 108 12.75 -5.29 -2.65
C MET A 108 11.63 -6.14 -3.29
N LEU A 109 11.40 -5.98 -4.59
CA LEU A 109 10.45 -6.80 -5.36
C LEU A 109 11.10 -8.03 -6.01
N ASP A 110 12.43 -8.20 -5.88
CA ASP A 110 13.16 -9.28 -6.54
C ASP A 110 12.67 -10.68 -6.13
N GLY A 111 12.51 -11.55 -7.13
CA GLY A 111 12.24 -12.97 -6.96
C GLY A 111 10.80 -13.36 -7.26
N ALA A 112 10.62 -14.51 -7.90
CA ALA A 112 9.32 -14.98 -8.38
C ALA A 112 8.27 -15.10 -7.27
N ALA A 113 8.64 -15.66 -6.11
CA ALA A 113 7.72 -15.80 -4.98
C ALA A 113 7.27 -14.44 -4.41
N VAL A 114 8.17 -13.46 -4.34
CA VAL A 114 7.88 -12.10 -3.88
C VAL A 114 6.93 -11.42 -4.86
N HIS A 115 7.21 -11.51 -6.17
CA HIS A 115 6.35 -10.97 -7.23
C HIS A 115 4.96 -11.59 -7.21
N THR A 116 4.86 -12.92 -7.03
CA THR A 116 3.57 -13.61 -6.87
C THR A 116 2.78 -13.06 -5.68
N LEU A 117 3.41 -12.88 -4.51
CA LEU A 117 2.72 -12.30 -3.35
C LEU A 117 2.23 -10.88 -3.63
N TRP A 118 3.06 -10.04 -4.26
CA TRP A 118 2.65 -8.68 -4.65
C TRP A 118 1.50 -8.66 -5.65
N ARG A 119 1.48 -9.58 -6.63
CA ARG A 119 0.33 -9.74 -7.54
C ARG A 119 -0.95 -10.13 -6.81
N LEU A 120 -0.86 -10.99 -5.79
CA LEU A 120 -2.02 -11.37 -4.96
C LEU A 120 -2.61 -10.20 -4.17
N THR A 121 -1.80 -9.18 -3.83
CA THR A 121 -2.31 -7.95 -3.20
C THR A 121 -3.22 -7.14 -4.13
N ARG A 122 -3.17 -7.40 -5.45
CA ARG A 122 -3.84 -6.62 -6.51
C ARG A 122 -3.46 -5.15 -6.52
N SER A 123 -2.27 -4.81 -6.03
CA SER A 123 -1.75 -3.45 -5.98
C SER A 123 -0.59 -3.21 -6.97
N LEU A 124 0.10 -4.27 -7.41
CA LEU A 124 1.26 -4.15 -8.29
C LEU A 124 0.87 -3.52 -9.65
N PRO A 125 1.51 -2.41 -10.07
CA PRO A 125 1.38 -1.85 -11.41
C PRO A 125 1.67 -2.87 -12.51
N GLU A 126 1.10 -2.71 -13.69
CA GLU A 126 1.24 -3.67 -14.78
C GLU A 126 2.61 -3.63 -15.46
N ASP A 127 3.32 -2.50 -15.32
CA ASP A 127 4.66 -2.25 -15.81
C ASP A 127 5.78 -2.69 -14.85
N LEU A 128 5.43 -3.24 -13.67
CA LEU A 128 6.34 -3.82 -12.67
C LEU A 128 6.12 -5.34 -12.50
#